data_AF-A0AA40HZS0-F1
#
_entry.id   AF-A0AA40HZS0-F1
#
_cell.length_a   1.000
_cell.length_b   1.000
_cell.length_c   1.000
_cell.angle_alpha   90.00
_cell.angle_beta   90.00
_cell.angle_gamma   90.00
#
_symmetry.space_group_name_H-M   'P 1'
#
loop_
_entity.id
_entity.type
_entity.pdbx_description
1 polymer ?
#
loop_
_entity_poly.entity_id
_entity_poly.type
_entity_poly.pdbx_seq_one_letter_code
_entity_poly.pdbx_strand_id
1 'polypeptide(L)'
;MVSKYPRSVRGCLPLWILILEAALIIIFFLFASYDSSTKNQKMVVTQGGCYGHGGPGLGLPHLVFVEIRLEQRGLQLFMLALGVQWAVLLDGFLEHPRSGKVVIKLSRIRQATMSAMSVLISMGAILGKANLAQLVLLVLLEVTAFSATRMISQQFLSVDDHISMMHIHVFAAYFGLTVAWCLSRPLPKEAEEKEQRTTSPSLFAMLGTLFLWMFWPSFNSALLPIPHERKNGVFNTYYALAVSAVTAISLSALAHPQGKISMTHIHNAVLAEVWLWVPRAT
;
A
#
# COMPACT_ATOMS: atom_id res chain seq x y z
N MET A 1 36.85 16.57 21.73
CA MET A 1 36.28 16.24 20.40
C MET A 1 35.72 14.83 20.46
N VAL A 2 34.40 14.69 20.54
CA VAL A 2 33.72 13.37 20.56
C VAL A 2 33.09 13.16 19.18
N SER A 3 33.45 12.05 18.55
CA SER A 3 33.03 11.65 17.20
C SER A 3 31.49 11.59 17.09
N LYS A 4 30.91 12.47 16.27
CA LYS A 4 29.48 12.48 15.89
C LYS A 4 29.23 11.52 14.70
N TYR A 5 29.45 10.23 14.90
CA TYR A 5 28.91 9.21 13.98
C TYR A 5 27.89 8.34 14.73
N PRO A 6 26.70 8.07 14.16
CA PRO A 6 25.77 7.13 14.76
C PRO A 6 26.45 5.75 14.89
N ARG A 7 26.32 5.15 16.07
CA ARG A 7 26.88 3.81 16.40
C ARG A 7 26.51 2.83 15.29
N SER A 8 27.50 2.17 14.69
CA SER A 8 27.30 1.17 13.64
C SER A 8 26.27 0.13 14.08
N VAL A 9 25.09 0.14 13.44
CA VAL A 9 23.96 -0.76 13.74
C VAL A 9 24.13 -2.14 13.10
N ARG A 10 25.30 -2.41 12.49
CA ARG A 10 25.59 -3.59 11.64
C ARG A 10 25.39 -4.95 12.32
N GLY A 11 25.50 -5.04 13.65
CA GLY A 11 25.36 -6.32 14.37
C GLY A 11 23.97 -6.57 14.96
N CYS A 12 23.34 -5.54 15.53
CA CYS A 12 22.15 -5.73 16.36
C CYS A 12 20.86 -5.74 15.52
N LEU A 13 20.77 -4.87 14.51
CA LEU A 13 19.53 -4.66 13.77
C LEU A 13 19.15 -5.83 12.83
N PRO A 14 20.10 -6.47 12.12
CA PRO A 14 19.80 -7.69 11.36
C PRO A 14 19.36 -8.84 12.26
N LEU A 15 19.96 -8.97 13.45
CA LEU A 15 19.60 -10.02 14.41
C LEU A 15 18.15 -9.88 14.88
N TRP A 16 17.70 -8.66 15.22
CA TRP A 16 16.32 -8.41 15.63
C TRP A 16 15.32 -8.73 14.52
N ILE A 17 15.64 -8.41 13.26
CA ILE A 17 14.78 -8.73 12.11
C ILE A 17 14.68 -10.24 11.92
N LEU A 18 15.80 -10.97 12.02
CA LEU A 18 15.80 -12.42 11.92
C LEU A 18 15.04 -13.09 13.07
N ILE A 19 15.14 -12.55 14.30
CA ILE A 19 14.36 -13.03 15.44
C ILE A 19 12.86 -12.79 15.21
N LEU A 20 12.48 -11.62 14.70
CA LEU A 20 11.10 -11.30 14.34
C LEU A 20 10.57 -12.27 13.27
N GLU A 21 11.35 -12.53 12.22
CA GLU A 21 10.97 -13.45 11.16
C GLU A 21 10.82 -14.88 11.68
N ALA A 22 11.77 -15.35 12.50
CA ALA A 22 11.69 -16.66 13.13
C ALA A 22 10.44 -16.78 14.02
N ALA A 23 10.10 -15.73 14.77
CA ALA A 23 8.88 -15.69 15.57
C ALA A 23 7.62 -15.76 14.69
N LEU A 24 7.56 -15.00 13.59
CA LEU A 24 6.46 -15.06 12.63
C LEU A 24 6.32 -16.46 12.04
N ILE A 25 7.41 -17.09 11.60
CA ILE A 25 7.40 -18.46 11.06
C ILE A 25 6.83 -19.44 12.08
N ILE A 26 7.26 -19.36 13.34
CA ILE A 26 6.75 -20.22 14.42
C ILE A 26 5.26 -19.99 14.63
N ILE A 27 4.81 -18.73 14.66
CA ILE A 27 3.39 -18.39 14.82
C ILE A 27 2.57 -18.94 13.65
N PHE A 28 3.03 -18.75 12.40
CA PHE A 28 2.38 -19.34 11.24
C PHE A 28 2.33 -20.86 11.31
N PHE A 29 3.43 -21.52 11.71
CA PHE A 29 3.46 -22.97 11.86
C PHE A 29 2.46 -23.48 12.90
N LEU A 30 2.31 -22.77 14.02
CA LEU A 30 1.41 -23.19 15.12
C LEU A 30 -0.06 -22.88 14.84
N PHE A 31 -0.35 -21.71 14.24
CA PHE A 31 -1.70 -21.17 14.15
C PHE A 31 -2.30 -21.20 12.74
N ALA A 32 -1.51 -21.32 11.68
CA ALA A 32 -2.04 -21.32 10.32
C ALA A 32 -2.55 -22.70 9.87
N SER A 33 -3.67 -22.69 9.17
CA SER A 33 -4.21 -23.86 8.45
C SER A 33 -4.62 -23.43 7.04
N TYR A 34 -4.41 -24.29 6.05
CA TYR A 34 -4.84 -24.02 4.68
C TYR A 34 -6.25 -24.57 4.42
N ASP A 35 -7.06 -23.81 3.68
CA ASP A 35 -8.36 -24.30 3.21
C ASP A 35 -8.16 -25.23 2.01
N SER A 36 -8.55 -26.50 2.14
CA SER A 36 -8.48 -27.52 1.08
C SER A 36 -9.70 -27.50 0.15
N SER A 37 -10.59 -26.51 0.25
CA SER A 37 -11.83 -26.45 -0.52
C SER A 37 -11.62 -26.20 -2.02
N THR A 38 -12.16 -27.11 -2.84
CA THR A 38 -12.18 -27.12 -4.32
C THR A 38 -12.85 -25.89 -4.97
N LYS A 39 -13.57 -25.05 -4.20
CA LYS A 39 -14.10 -23.76 -4.69
C LYS A 39 -13.00 -22.75 -5.05
N ASN A 40 -11.84 -22.79 -4.38
CA ASN A 40 -10.71 -21.91 -4.68
C ASN A 40 -10.08 -22.22 -6.05
N GLN A 41 -10.07 -23.49 -6.49
CA GLN A 41 -9.59 -23.85 -7.84
C GLN A 41 -10.46 -23.22 -8.93
N LYS A 42 -11.79 -23.21 -8.77
CA LYS A 42 -12.69 -22.52 -9.72
C LYS A 42 -12.47 -21.00 -9.72
N MET A 43 -12.21 -20.37 -8.57
CA MET A 43 -11.94 -18.93 -8.54
C MET A 43 -10.62 -18.56 -9.23
N VAL A 44 -9.57 -19.37 -9.07
CA VAL A 44 -8.29 -19.20 -9.79
C VAL A 44 -8.47 -19.40 -11.30
N VAL A 45 -9.27 -20.38 -11.71
CA VAL A 45 -9.53 -20.69 -13.14
C VAL A 45 -10.46 -19.67 -13.80
N THR A 46 -11.53 -19.22 -13.13
CA THR A 46 -12.46 -18.22 -13.67
C THR A 46 -11.85 -16.82 -13.73
N GLN A 47 -10.94 -16.48 -12.80
CA GLN A 47 -10.20 -15.22 -12.86
C GLN A 47 -9.12 -15.23 -13.97
N GLY A 48 -8.58 -16.41 -14.32
CA GLY A 48 -7.79 -16.60 -15.54
C GLY A 48 -8.62 -16.57 -16.83
N GLY A 49 -9.90 -16.96 -16.77
CA GLY A 49 -10.79 -17.05 -17.94
C GLY A 49 -11.39 -15.72 -18.43
N CYS A 50 -11.55 -14.71 -17.57
CA CYS A 50 -12.05 -13.38 -17.97
C CYS A 50 -10.96 -12.44 -18.51
N TYR A 51 -9.69 -12.86 -18.50
CA TYR A 51 -8.56 -12.20 -19.18
C TYR A 51 -7.98 -13.13 -20.24
N GLY A 52 -8.85 -13.71 -21.07
CA GLY A 52 -8.43 -14.47 -22.25
C GLY A 52 -7.94 -13.54 -23.35
N HIS A 53 -6.72 -13.00 -23.22
CA HIS A 53 -5.77 -12.71 -24.29
C HIS A 53 -4.48 -12.11 -23.68
N GLY A 54 -3.50 -12.98 -23.39
CA GLY A 54 -2.07 -12.64 -23.51
C GLY A 54 -1.43 -11.69 -22.49
N GLY A 55 -1.59 -11.90 -21.18
CA GLY A 55 -0.73 -11.28 -20.16
C GLY A 55 -0.46 -12.25 -19.00
N PRO A 56 0.75 -12.30 -18.43
CA PRO A 56 1.11 -13.32 -17.44
C PRO A 56 0.22 -13.21 -16.21
N GLY A 57 -0.29 -14.36 -15.78
CA GLY A 57 -1.04 -14.49 -14.54
C GLY A 57 -0.19 -14.22 -13.30
N LEU A 58 -0.92 -14.21 -12.18
CA LEU A 58 -0.45 -14.06 -10.80
C LEU A 58 -0.11 -12.65 -10.32
N GLY A 59 -0.84 -12.28 -9.27
CA GLY A 59 -0.21 -11.71 -8.11
C GLY A 59 -0.58 -10.26 -7.86
N LEU A 60 -1.12 -10.06 -6.68
CA LEU A 60 -1.22 -8.78 -6.02
C LEU A 60 0.13 -8.12 -5.56
N PRO A 61 1.36 -8.43 -6.05
CA PRO A 61 2.51 -7.58 -5.74
C PRO A 61 3.06 -6.76 -6.93
N HIS A 62 2.33 -6.61 -8.04
CA HIS A 62 2.76 -5.71 -9.13
C HIS A 62 2.38 -4.23 -8.92
N LEU A 63 1.65 -3.92 -7.85
CA LEU A 63 1.28 -2.55 -7.52
C LEU A 63 2.26 -1.98 -6.50
N VAL A 64 2.70 -0.77 -6.78
CA VAL A 64 3.53 0.11 -5.94
C VAL A 64 5.04 -0.12 -6.05
N PHE A 65 5.61 0.11 -7.24
CA PHE A 65 6.97 0.65 -7.32
C PHE A 65 6.86 2.17 -7.59
N VAL A 66 6.61 2.95 -6.53
CA VAL A 66 6.83 4.40 -6.58
C VAL A 66 8.34 4.62 -6.39
N GLU A 67 8.96 5.32 -7.34
CA GLU A 67 10.41 5.46 -7.47
C GLU A 67 11.08 5.94 -6.19
N ILE A 68 11.95 5.11 -5.61
CA ILE A 68 13.19 5.59 -5.01
C ILE A 68 14.33 4.57 -5.27
N ARG A 69 15.62 5.01 -5.21
CA ARG A 69 16.89 4.25 -5.42
C ARG A 69 16.80 2.73 -5.20
N LEU A 70 17.60 1.91 -5.90
CA LEU A 70 17.57 0.42 -5.80
C LEU A 70 17.53 -0.11 -4.34
N GLU A 71 18.24 0.55 -3.41
CA GLU A 71 18.21 0.27 -1.96
C GLU A 71 16.83 0.46 -1.31
N GLN A 72 16.04 1.41 -1.81
CA GLN A 72 14.70 1.73 -1.33
C GLN A 72 13.61 0.82 -1.92
N ARG A 73 13.84 0.19 -3.07
CA ARG A 73 12.97 -0.88 -3.58
C ARG A 73 13.02 -2.11 -2.67
N GLY A 74 14.21 -2.46 -2.20
CA GLY A 74 14.39 -3.53 -1.20
C GLY A 74 13.66 -3.21 0.11
N LEU A 75 13.70 -1.95 0.54
CA LEU A 75 13.00 -1.49 1.74
C LEU A 75 11.47 -1.53 1.58
N GLN A 76 10.93 -1.05 0.46
CA GLN A 76 9.48 -1.14 0.17
C GLN A 76 9.00 -2.60 0.15
N LEU A 77 9.75 -3.48 -0.54
CA LEU A 77 9.43 -4.92 -0.59
C LEU A 77 9.50 -5.56 0.80
N PHE A 78 10.51 -5.23 1.59
CA PHE A 78 10.65 -5.70 2.96
C PHE A 78 9.46 -5.28 3.83
N MET A 79 9.10 -4.00 3.80
CA MET A 79 7.98 -3.44 4.57
C MET A 79 6.64 -4.07 4.15
N LEU A 80 6.44 -4.24 2.84
CA LEU A 80 5.25 -4.88 2.30
C LEU A 80 5.17 -6.36 2.74
N ALA A 81 6.26 -7.12 2.60
CA ALA A 81 6.31 -8.53 2.98
C ALA A 81 6.00 -8.72 4.48
N LEU A 82 6.67 -7.94 5.33
CA LEU A 82 6.42 -7.94 6.78
C LEU A 82 4.97 -7.55 7.09
N GLY A 83 4.46 -6.51 6.43
CA GLY A 83 3.11 -6.03 6.60
C GLY A 83 2.06 -7.06 6.20
N VAL A 84 2.27 -7.80 5.10
CA VAL A 84 1.36 -8.89 4.68
C VAL A 84 1.35 -10.01 5.70
N GLN A 85 2.52 -10.48 6.14
CA GLN A 85 2.62 -11.53 7.16
C GLN A 85 1.88 -11.12 8.44
N TRP A 86 2.12 -9.91 8.91
CA TRP A 86 1.49 -9.38 10.11
C TRP A 86 -0.03 -9.19 9.95
N ALA A 87 -0.48 -8.64 8.82
CA ALA A 87 -1.90 -8.45 8.52
C ALA A 87 -2.67 -9.78 8.46
N VAL A 88 -2.12 -10.82 7.83
CA VAL A 88 -2.76 -12.15 7.78
C VAL A 88 -2.96 -12.72 9.18
N LEU A 89 -1.95 -12.59 10.05
CA LEU A 89 -2.05 -13.05 11.44
C LEU A 89 -3.08 -12.24 12.23
N LEU A 90 -3.00 -10.90 12.15
CA LEU A 90 -3.94 -10.01 12.82
C LEU A 90 -5.38 -10.31 12.42
N ASP A 91 -5.71 -10.28 11.14
CA ASP A 91 -7.06 -10.61 10.64
C ASP A 91 -7.48 -12.02 11.07
N GLY A 92 -6.52 -12.95 11.08
CA GLY A 92 -6.68 -14.31 11.58
C GLY A 92 -7.17 -14.38 13.02
N PHE A 93 -6.47 -13.71 13.93
CA PHE A 93 -6.76 -13.73 15.37
C PHE A 93 -7.98 -12.88 15.73
N LEU A 94 -8.14 -11.75 15.06
CA LEU A 94 -9.22 -10.79 15.28
C LEU A 94 -10.61 -11.37 14.96
N GLU A 95 -10.71 -12.25 13.96
CA GLU A 95 -11.94 -12.97 13.63
C GLU A 95 -12.33 -14.06 14.65
N HIS A 96 -11.56 -14.27 15.73
CA HIS A 96 -11.83 -15.24 16.81
C HIS A 96 -12.27 -16.63 16.29
N PRO A 97 -11.42 -17.35 15.55
CA PRO A 97 -11.78 -18.65 15.00
C PRO A 97 -12.07 -19.64 16.13
N ARG A 98 -13.23 -20.31 16.08
CA ARG A 98 -13.65 -21.31 17.07
C ARG A 98 -12.65 -22.47 17.24
N SER A 99 -11.84 -22.74 16.22
CA SER A 99 -10.81 -23.78 16.21
C SER A 99 -9.45 -23.32 16.76
N GLY A 100 -9.30 -22.04 17.09
CA GLY A 100 -8.00 -21.43 17.44
C GLY A 100 -7.00 -21.36 16.27
N LYS A 101 -7.39 -21.81 15.07
CA LYS A 101 -6.53 -21.80 13.87
C LYS A 101 -6.98 -20.75 12.87
N VAL A 102 -6.01 -20.02 12.32
CA VAL A 102 -6.17 -19.04 11.24
C VAL A 102 -6.23 -19.77 9.91
N VAL A 103 -7.40 -19.77 9.27
CA VAL A 103 -7.58 -20.40 7.95
C VAL A 103 -7.13 -19.45 6.85
N ILE A 104 -6.02 -19.77 6.19
CA ILE A 104 -5.47 -19.00 5.08
C ILE A 104 -6.24 -19.31 3.79
N LYS A 105 -6.92 -18.29 3.27
CA LYS A 105 -7.64 -18.30 1.98
C LYS A 105 -7.07 -17.24 1.05
N LEU A 106 -7.29 -17.38 -0.26
CA LEU A 106 -6.85 -16.38 -1.24
C LEU A 106 -7.47 -15.00 -0.98
N SER A 107 -8.73 -14.94 -0.53
CA SER A 107 -9.39 -13.69 -0.16
C SER A 107 -8.70 -12.97 1.00
N ARG A 108 -8.24 -13.72 2.01
CA ARG A 108 -7.50 -13.20 3.17
C ARG A 108 -6.15 -12.64 2.76
N ILE A 109 -5.40 -13.38 1.95
CA ILE A 109 -4.09 -12.90 1.44
C ILE A 109 -4.29 -11.59 0.68
N ARG A 110 -5.28 -11.53 -0.21
CA ARG A 110 -5.60 -10.31 -0.96
C ARG A 110 -5.92 -9.12 -0.04
N GLN A 111 -6.78 -9.31 0.95
CA GLN A 111 -7.14 -8.28 1.92
C GLN A 111 -5.95 -7.82 2.77
N ALA A 112 -5.12 -8.76 3.21
CA ALA A 112 -3.89 -8.48 3.95
C ALA A 112 -2.87 -7.71 3.10
N THR A 113 -2.67 -8.09 1.84
CA THR A 113 -1.80 -7.36 0.91
C THR A 113 -2.25 -5.92 0.72
N MET A 114 -3.55 -5.71 0.52
CA MET A 114 -4.06 -4.35 0.37
C MET A 114 -3.96 -3.56 1.67
N SER A 115 -4.14 -4.19 2.84
CA SER A 115 -3.92 -3.55 4.14
C SER A 115 -2.47 -3.12 4.32
N ALA A 116 -1.51 -3.97 3.93
CA ALA A 116 -0.09 -3.68 4.02
C ALA A 116 0.37 -2.56 3.05
N MET A 117 -0.37 -2.30 1.96
CA MET A 117 -0.05 -1.18 1.06
C MET A 117 -0.25 0.20 1.71
N SER A 118 -1.03 0.32 2.80
CA SER A 118 -1.08 1.55 3.62
C SER A 118 0.31 2.02 4.02
N VAL A 119 1.16 1.08 4.46
CA VAL A 119 2.51 1.36 4.92
C VAL A 119 3.38 2.00 3.84
N LEU A 120 3.17 1.66 2.57
CA LEU A 120 3.91 2.26 1.46
C LEU A 120 3.51 3.73 1.25
N ILE A 121 2.25 4.07 1.51
CA ILE A 121 1.74 5.45 1.47
C ILE A 121 2.36 6.24 2.62
N SER A 122 2.30 5.71 3.84
CA SER A 122 2.89 6.34 5.03
C SER A 122 4.40 6.51 4.91
N MET A 123 5.08 5.51 4.34
CA MET A 123 6.52 5.56 4.05
C MET A 123 6.88 6.75 3.14
N GLY A 124 5.99 7.14 2.22
CA GLY A 124 6.20 8.33 1.37
C GLY A 124 6.45 9.62 2.15
N ALA A 125 5.81 9.80 3.32
CA ALA A 125 6.00 10.98 4.16
C ALA A 125 7.24 10.89 5.09
N ILE A 126 7.66 9.67 5.42
CA ILE A 126 8.70 9.37 6.43
C ILE A 126 10.06 9.10 5.77
N LEU A 127 10.10 9.04 4.44
CA LEU A 127 11.27 8.64 3.69
C LEU A 127 12.48 9.52 3.99
N GLY A 128 13.62 8.89 4.28
CA GLY A 128 14.87 9.58 4.62
C GLY A 128 14.95 10.12 6.05
N LYS A 129 13.87 10.03 6.85
CA LYS A 129 13.80 10.52 8.24
C LYS A 129 13.86 9.41 9.29
N ALA A 130 13.60 8.16 8.90
CA ALA A 130 13.55 7.00 9.81
C ALA A 130 14.64 5.97 9.53
N ASN A 131 15.12 5.30 10.58
CA ASN A 131 15.98 4.12 10.47
C ASN A 131 15.16 2.83 10.26
N LEU A 132 15.83 1.73 9.91
CA LEU A 132 15.15 0.46 9.60
C LEU A 132 14.35 -0.12 10.78
N ALA A 133 14.77 0.08 12.04
CA ALA A 133 14.00 -0.37 13.21
C ALA A 133 12.72 0.46 13.41
N GLN A 134 12.78 1.77 13.18
CA GLN A 134 11.61 2.64 13.22
C GLN A 134 10.62 2.28 12.10
N LEU A 135 11.12 1.85 10.95
CA LEU A 135 10.29 1.38 9.83
C LEU A 135 9.62 0.02 10.14
N VAL A 136 10.33 -0.93 10.74
CA VAL A 136 9.70 -2.17 11.26
C VAL A 136 8.59 -1.86 12.25
N LEU A 137 8.86 -0.95 13.20
CA LEU A 137 7.86 -0.53 14.18
C LEU A 137 6.66 0.16 13.51
N LEU A 138 6.90 1.00 12.49
CA LEU A 138 5.86 1.63 11.69
C LEU A 138 4.93 0.59 11.08
N VAL A 139 5.47 -0.45 10.41
CA VAL A 139 4.68 -1.53 9.80
C VAL A 139 3.76 -2.17 10.85
N LEU A 140 4.33 -2.58 11.98
CA LEU A 140 3.59 -3.28 13.02
C LEU A 140 2.48 -2.40 13.61
N LEU A 141 2.77 -1.14 13.91
CA LEU A 141 1.78 -0.22 14.49
C LEU A 141 0.69 0.16 13.48
N GLU A 142 1.06 0.53 12.26
CA GLU A 142 0.14 1.00 11.23
C GLU A 142 -0.84 -0.11 10.82
N VAL A 143 -0.32 -1.30 10.52
CA VAL A 143 -1.17 -2.44 10.11
C VAL A 143 -2.08 -2.88 11.26
N THR A 144 -1.61 -2.83 12.51
CA THR A 144 -2.46 -3.12 13.68
C THR A 144 -3.57 -2.07 13.83
N ALA A 145 -3.23 -0.79 13.78
CA ALA A 145 -4.19 0.31 13.92
C ALA A 145 -5.24 0.29 12.80
N PHE A 146 -4.82 0.02 11.56
CA PHE A 146 -5.73 -0.11 10.43
C PHE A 146 -6.65 -1.32 10.58
N SER A 147 -6.11 -2.48 10.96
CA SER A 147 -6.92 -3.71 11.15
C SER A 147 -7.93 -3.54 12.27
N ALA A 148 -7.55 -2.92 13.39
CA ALA A 148 -8.46 -2.59 14.48
C ALA A 148 -9.55 -1.59 14.04
N THR A 149 -9.18 -0.54 13.30
CA THR A 149 -10.14 0.45 12.78
C THR A 149 -11.15 -0.20 11.83
N ARG A 150 -10.69 -1.09 10.94
CA ARG A 150 -11.55 -1.86 10.05
C ARG A 150 -12.53 -2.72 10.83
N MET A 151 -12.06 -3.50 11.79
CA MET A 151 -12.93 -4.32 12.63
C MET A 151 -13.99 -3.51 13.37
N ILE A 152 -13.59 -2.39 13.98
CA ILE A 152 -14.51 -1.52 14.71
C ILE A 152 -15.56 -0.96 13.74
N SER A 153 -15.16 -0.53 12.56
CA SER A 153 -16.07 -0.05 11.52
C SER A 153 -17.05 -1.13 11.07
N GLN A 154 -16.59 -2.37 10.94
CA GLN A 154 -17.43 -3.51 10.60
C GLN A 154 -18.43 -3.86 11.70
N GLN A 155 -17.96 -3.91 12.94
CA GLN A 155 -18.76 -4.36 14.07
C GLN A 155 -19.78 -3.31 14.52
N PHE A 156 -19.43 -2.02 14.48
CA PHE A 156 -20.28 -0.94 14.99
C PHE A 156 -21.01 -0.16 13.91
N LEU A 157 -20.44 -0.04 12.71
CA LEU A 157 -21.02 0.76 11.62
C LEU A 157 -21.57 -0.09 10.46
N SER A 158 -21.46 -1.42 10.54
CA SER A 158 -21.88 -2.35 9.49
C SER A 158 -21.30 -2.00 8.11
N VAL A 159 -20.07 -1.48 8.09
CA VAL A 159 -19.38 -1.04 6.87
C VAL A 159 -18.72 -2.24 6.20
N ASP A 160 -18.95 -2.41 4.90
CA ASP A 160 -18.33 -3.48 4.13
C ASP A 160 -16.79 -3.36 4.07
N ASP A 161 -16.11 -4.51 3.92
CA ASP A 161 -14.66 -4.58 3.70
C ASP A 161 -14.19 -3.65 2.58
N HIS A 162 -14.92 -3.59 1.47
CA HIS A 162 -14.53 -2.77 0.32
C HIS A 162 -14.51 -1.28 0.67
N ILE A 163 -15.50 -0.79 1.43
CA ILE A 163 -15.59 0.61 1.86
C ILE A 163 -14.47 0.93 2.86
N SER A 164 -14.23 0.05 3.83
CA SER A 164 -13.13 0.21 4.79
C SER A 164 -11.78 0.31 4.09
N MET A 165 -11.62 -0.39 2.98
CA MET A 165 -10.41 -0.39 2.18
C MET A 165 -10.29 0.82 1.25
N MET A 166 -11.38 1.51 0.90
CA MET A 166 -11.28 2.82 0.24
C MET A 166 -10.71 3.89 1.17
N HIS A 167 -11.04 3.83 2.46
CA HIS A 167 -10.54 4.78 3.46
C HIS A 167 -9.07 4.56 3.83
N ILE A 168 -8.44 3.48 3.34
CA ILE A 168 -7.05 3.14 3.65
C ILE A 168 -6.07 4.25 3.25
N HIS A 169 -6.30 4.90 2.11
CA HIS A 169 -5.43 5.94 1.60
C HIS A 169 -5.43 7.18 2.50
N VAL A 170 -6.62 7.54 3.00
CA VAL A 170 -6.81 8.66 3.93
C VAL A 170 -6.16 8.35 5.27
N PHE A 171 -6.45 7.16 5.82
CA PHE A 171 -5.84 6.68 7.06
C PHE A 171 -4.31 6.73 6.99
N ALA A 172 -3.74 6.13 5.93
CA ALA A 172 -2.30 6.04 5.76
C ALA A 172 -1.66 7.43 5.56
N ALA A 173 -2.26 8.31 4.75
CA ALA A 173 -1.75 9.66 4.55
C ALA A 173 -1.65 10.44 5.88
N TYR A 174 -2.69 10.40 6.71
CA TYR A 174 -2.69 11.06 8.01
C TYR A 174 -1.75 10.38 9.02
N PHE A 175 -1.71 9.05 9.03
CA PHE A 175 -0.81 8.29 9.90
C PHE A 175 0.66 8.61 9.57
N GLY A 176 1.05 8.50 8.30
CA GLY A 176 2.38 8.84 7.82
C GLY A 176 2.78 10.29 8.12
N LEU A 177 1.88 11.24 7.91
CA LEU A 177 2.13 12.65 8.23
C LEU A 177 2.33 12.88 9.74
N THR A 178 1.51 12.23 10.57
CA THR A 178 1.62 12.31 12.03
C THR A 178 2.96 11.75 12.50
N VAL A 179 3.37 10.60 11.99
CA VAL A 179 4.67 10.01 12.32
C VAL A 179 5.82 10.89 11.80
N ALA A 180 5.71 11.41 10.57
CA ALA A 180 6.70 12.34 10.03
C ALA A 180 6.83 13.60 10.91
N TRP A 181 5.72 14.12 11.43
CA TRP A 181 5.73 15.24 12.37
C TRP A 181 6.40 14.87 13.71
N CYS A 182 6.08 13.71 14.29
CA CYS A 182 6.73 13.22 15.51
C CYS A 182 8.24 12.97 15.35
N LEU A 183 8.68 12.57 14.15
CA LEU A 183 10.09 12.35 13.82
C LEU A 183 10.82 13.62 13.37
N SER A 184 10.09 14.71 13.12
CA SER A 184 10.67 15.95 12.62
C SER A 184 11.63 16.55 13.64
N ARG A 185 12.91 16.62 13.27
CA ARG A 185 13.91 17.45 13.93
C ARG A 185 14.05 18.74 13.13
N PRO A 186 14.34 19.90 13.77
CA PRO A 186 14.62 21.12 13.03
C PRO A 186 15.81 20.88 12.09
N LEU A 187 15.54 20.91 10.78
CA LEU A 187 16.52 20.68 9.74
C LEU A 187 17.25 22.01 9.46
N PRO A 188 18.59 22.03 9.28
CA PRO A 188 19.27 23.22 8.78
C PRO A 188 18.76 23.57 7.38
N LYS A 189 18.50 24.85 7.11
CA LYS A 189 17.92 25.36 5.85
C LYS A 189 18.65 24.88 4.58
N GLU A 190 19.96 24.62 4.67
CA GLU A 190 20.76 24.09 3.54
C GLU A 190 20.37 22.66 3.11
N ALA A 191 19.81 21.85 4.01
CA ALA A 191 19.35 20.50 3.68
C ALA A 191 18.00 20.50 2.95
N GLU A 192 17.11 21.45 3.29
CA GLU A 192 15.81 21.63 2.61
C GLU A 192 16.01 22.10 1.15
N GLU A 193 16.91 23.06 0.91
CA GLU A 193 17.21 23.54 -0.44
C GLU A 193 17.86 22.47 -1.33
N LYS A 194 18.66 21.57 -0.73
CA LYS A 194 19.30 20.47 -1.44
C LYS A 194 18.31 19.38 -1.85
N GLU A 195 17.36 19.07 -0.97
CA GLU A 195 16.27 18.12 -1.26
C GLU A 195 15.38 18.65 -2.40
N GLN A 196 15.00 19.93 -2.36
CA GLN A 196 14.24 20.60 -3.42
C GLN A 196 14.98 20.67 -4.77
N ARG A 197 16.30 20.90 -4.77
CA ARG A 197 17.13 20.95 -6.00
C ARG A 197 17.40 19.58 -6.62
N THR A 198 17.34 18.49 -5.86
CA THR A 198 17.60 17.12 -6.37
C THR A 198 16.37 16.44 -6.97
N THR A 199 15.20 17.07 -6.93
CA THR A 199 13.94 16.52 -7.45
C THR A 199 13.82 16.71 -8.96
N SER A 200 14.77 16.16 -9.73
CA SER A 200 14.53 15.92 -11.16
C SER A 200 13.73 14.62 -11.29
N PRO A 201 12.51 14.64 -11.87
CA PRO A 201 11.72 13.43 -12.05
C PRO A 201 12.47 12.46 -12.96
N SER A 202 12.75 11.25 -12.49
CA SER A 202 13.42 10.25 -13.33
C SER A 202 12.40 9.49 -14.19
N LEU A 203 12.87 8.89 -15.28
CA LEU A 203 12.06 8.01 -16.13
C LEU A 203 11.47 6.81 -15.36
N PHE A 204 12.07 6.43 -14.23
CA PHE A 204 11.56 5.35 -13.38
C PHE A 204 10.34 5.79 -12.55
N ALA A 205 10.23 7.05 -12.10
CA ALA A 205 8.98 7.56 -11.51
C ALA A 205 7.83 7.52 -12.50
N MET A 206 8.09 7.94 -13.74
CA MET A 206 7.08 7.87 -14.80
C MET A 206 6.57 6.44 -15.02
N LEU A 207 7.50 5.48 -15.04
CA LEU A 207 7.14 4.06 -15.18
C LEU A 207 6.31 3.58 -13.97
N GLY A 208 6.69 3.96 -12.74
CA GLY A 208 5.93 3.64 -11.52
C GLY A 208 4.51 4.20 -11.55
N THR A 209 4.34 5.47 -11.91
CA THR A 209 3.03 6.10 -12.09
C THR A 209 2.21 5.40 -13.18
N LEU A 210 2.84 4.99 -14.29
CA LEU A 210 2.15 4.25 -15.36
C LEU A 210 1.67 2.88 -14.89
N PHE A 211 2.50 2.14 -14.15
CA PHE A 211 2.10 0.86 -13.54
C PHE A 211 0.93 1.04 -12.57
N LEU A 212 0.99 2.02 -11.68
CA LEU A 212 -0.11 2.33 -10.77
C LEU A 212 -1.39 2.66 -11.54
N TRP A 213 -1.30 3.50 -12.58
CA TRP A 213 -2.43 3.89 -13.41
C TRP A 213 -3.07 2.68 -14.12
N MET A 214 -2.26 1.79 -14.72
CA MET A 214 -2.75 0.60 -15.42
C MET A 214 -3.42 -0.42 -14.49
N PHE A 215 -2.89 -0.59 -13.26
CA PHE A 215 -3.33 -1.63 -12.34
C PHE A 215 -4.35 -1.14 -11.29
N TRP A 216 -4.58 0.18 -11.16
CA TRP A 216 -5.55 0.76 -10.24
C TRP A 216 -6.99 0.20 -10.39
N PRO A 217 -7.52 -0.01 -11.61
CA PRO A 217 -8.86 -0.59 -11.78
C PRO A 217 -8.99 -2.00 -11.18
N SER A 218 -7.91 -2.79 -11.23
CA SER A 218 -7.86 -4.11 -10.59
C SER A 218 -7.83 -4.00 -9.08
N PHE A 219 -7.13 -3.01 -8.52
CA PHE A 219 -7.09 -2.76 -7.08
C PHE A 219 -8.47 -2.39 -6.53
N ASN A 220 -9.13 -1.40 -7.13
CA ASN A 220 -10.45 -0.93 -6.67
C ASN A 220 -11.56 -1.98 -6.81
N SER A 221 -11.44 -2.86 -7.81
CA SER A 221 -12.44 -3.90 -8.06
C SER A 221 -12.15 -5.21 -7.32
N ALA A 222 -10.96 -5.35 -6.71
CA ALA A 222 -10.49 -6.61 -6.15
C ALA A 222 -11.46 -7.15 -5.09
N LEU A 223 -11.91 -6.31 -4.17
CA LEU A 223 -12.78 -6.72 -3.07
C LEU A 223 -14.27 -6.79 -3.40
N LEU A 224 -14.69 -6.36 -4.59
CA LEU A 224 -16.11 -6.39 -4.96
C LEU A 224 -16.59 -7.85 -5.14
N PRO A 225 -17.58 -8.30 -4.36
CA PRO A 225 -18.04 -9.69 -4.40
C PRO A 225 -18.90 -9.97 -5.64
N ILE A 226 -19.70 -9.01 -6.08
CA ILE A 226 -20.67 -9.16 -7.17
C ILE A 226 -19.97 -8.94 -8.53
N PRO A 227 -20.06 -9.88 -9.49
CA PRO A 227 -19.35 -9.77 -10.78
C PRO A 227 -19.71 -8.53 -11.60
N HIS A 228 -20.98 -8.13 -11.61
CA HIS A 228 -21.43 -6.93 -12.31
C HIS A 228 -20.87 -5.66 -11.68
N GLU A 229 -20.91 -5.54 -10.36
CA GLU A 229 -20.29 -4.41 -9.63
C GLU A 229 -18.78 -4.36 -9.84
N ARG A 230 -18.10 -5.51 -9.85
CA ARG A 230 -16.67 -5.59 -10.16
C ARG A 230 -16.35 -5.03 -11.53
N LYS A 231 -17.12 -5.40 -12.56
CA LYS A 231 -16.97 -4.87 -13.92
C LYS A 231 -17.17 -3.35 -13.95
N ASN A 232 -18.21 -2.85 -13.28
CA ASN A 232 -18.47 -1.41 -13.19
C ASN A 232 -17.35 -0.68 -12.40
N GLY A 233 -16.80 -1.32 -11.37
CA GLY A 233 -15.62 -0.90 -10.63
C GLY A 233 -14.42 -0.61 -11.51
N VAL A 234 -14.11 -1.55 -12.40
CA VAL A 234 -13.02 -1.41 -13.38
C VAL A 234 -13.28 -0.22 -14.32
N PHE A 235 -14.47 -0.15 -14.94
CA PHE A 235 -14.76 0.92 -15.90
C PHE A 235 -14.77 2.30 -15.26
N ASN A 236 -15.47 2.46 -14.13
CA ASN A 236 -15.55 3.74 -13.44
C ASN A 236 -14.17 4.22 -13.00
N THR A 237 -13.32 3.33 -12.48
CA THR A 237 -11.94 3.67 -12.11
C THR A 237 -11.12 4.09 -13.33
N TYR A 238 -11.27 3.39 -14.45
CA TYR A 238 -10.54 3.71 -15.68
C TYR A 238 -10.95 5.08 -16.25
N TYR A 239 -12.24 5.37 -16.30
CA TYR A 239 -12.74 6.65 -16.81
C TYR A 239 -12.33 7.81 -15.93
N ALA A 240 -12.45 7.65 -14.62
CA ALA A 240 -12.02 8.65 -13.68
C ALA A 240 -10.50 8.89 -13.90
N LEU A 241 -9.66 7.83 -13.94
CA LEU A 241 -8.20 7.95 -14.13
C LEU A 241 -7.83 8.74 -15.38
N ALA A 242 -8.60 8.55 -16.46
CA ALA A 242 -8.44 9.30 -17.70
C ALA A 242 -8.82 10.78 -17.54
N VAL A 243 -9.95 11.08 -16.88
CA VAL A 243 -10.39 12.45 -16.60
C VAL A 243 -9.38 13.16 -15.71
N SER A 244 -8.94 12.54 -14.61
CA SER A 244 -7.94 13.11 -13.71
C SER A 244 -6.62 13.41 -14.42
N ALA A 245 -6.17 12.54 -15.32
CA ALA A 245 -4.95 12.80 -16.08
C ALA A 245 -5.06 14.04 -16.98
N VAL A 246 -6.17 14.17 -17.71
CA VAL A 246 -6.43 15.34 -18.56
C VAL A 246 -6.54 16.60 -17.70
N THR A 247 -7.32 16.57 -16.62
CA THR A 247 -7.50 17.69 -15.71
C THR A 247 -6.19 18.12 -15.04
N ALA A 248 -5.36 17.16 -14.60
CA ALA A 248 -4.05 17.43 -14.00
C ALA A 248 -3.11 18.15 -14.98
N ILE A 249 -3.06 17.70 -16.24
CA ILE A 249 -2.23 18.32 -17.28
C ILE A 249 -2.76 19.74 -17.60
N SER A 250 -4.06 19.90 -17.80
CA SER A 250 -4.68 21.19 -18.08
C SER A 250 -4.48 22.20 -16.94
N LEU A 251 -4.72 21.79 -15.69
CA LEU A 251 -4.49 22.64 -14.52
C LEU A 251 -3.00 22.94 -14.31
N SER A 252 -2.11 21.99 -14.56
CA SER A 252 -0.67 22.25 -14.48
C SER A 252 -0.22 23.29 -15.49
N ALA A 253 -0.76 23.27 -16.71
CA ALA A 253 -0.46 24.27 -17.72
C ALA A 253 -1.04 25.64 -17.35
N LEU A 254 -2.28 25.67 -16.83
CA LEU A 254 -2.97 26.90 -16.44
C LEU A 254 -2.32 27.58 -15.22
N ALA A 255 -1.86 26.80 -14.25
CA ALA A 255 -1.24 27.31 -13.04
C ALA A 255 0.21 27.80 -13.25
N HIS A 256 0.84 27.46 -14.39
CA HIS A 256 2.19 27.89 -14.68
C HIS A 256 2.20 29.24 -15.42
N PRO A 257 2.93 30.28 -14.95
CA PRO A 257 2.95 31.62 -15.56
C PRO A 257 3.35 31.66 -17.05
N GLN A 258 4.02 30.61 -17.53
CA GLN A 258 4.49 30.44 -18.91
C GLN A 258 3.78 29.29 -19.66
N GLY A 259 2.71 28.71 -19.11
CA GLY A 259 2.01 27.58 -19.73
C GLY A 259 2.78 26.25 -19.75
N LYS A 260 3.86 26.13 -18.96
CA LYS A 260 4.70 24.93 -18.91
C LYS A 260 4.09 23.86 -18.00
N ILE A 261 4.26 22.62 -18.40
CA ILE A 261 3.77 21.46 -17.66
C ILE A 261 4.82 21.05 -16.61
N SER A 262 4.41 20.94 -15.35
CA SER A 262 5.24 20.43 -14.26
C SER A 262 5.09 18.92 -14.13
N MET A 263 6.17 18.18 -14.33
CA MET A 263 6.17 16.71 -14.19
C MET A 263 5.82 16.26 -12.77
N THR A 264 6.13 17.05 -11.74
CA THR A 264 5.76 16.76 -10.35
C THR A 264 4.24 16.81 -10.13
N HIS A 265 3.54 17.73 -10.82
CA HIS A 265 2.08 17.77 -10.78
C HIS A 265 1.48 16.56 -11.49
N ILE A 266 2.03 16.16 -12.63
CA ILE A 266 1.55 14.97 -13.37
C ILE A 266 1.73 13.70 -12.54
N HIS A 267 2.90 13.45 -11.95
CA HIS A 267 3.18 12.20 -11.23
C HIS A 267 2.24 11.95 -10.05
N ASN A 268 1.84 13.02 -9.35
CA ASN A 268 1.02 12.92 -8.15
C ASN A 268 -0.48 13.13 -8.44
N ALA A 269 -0.83 14.09 -9.31
CA ALA A 269 -2.24 14.45 -9.52
C ALA A 269 -2.99 13.46 -10.41
N VAL A 270 -2.31 12.79 -11.35
CA VAL A 270 -2.92 11.73 -12.19
C VAL A 270 -3.49 10.58 -11.36
N LEU A 271 -2.99 10.39 -10.13
CA LEU A 271 -3.42 9.35 -9.19
C LEU A 271 -4.37 9.87 -8.08
N ALA A 272 -4.73 11.16 -8.07
CA ALA A 272 -5.55 11.80 -7.02
C ALA A 272 -7.05 11.40 -7.03
N GLU A 273 -7.39 10.46 -7.90
CA GLU A 273 -8.66 9.82 -8.19
C GLU A 273 -9.42 9.16 -7.04
N VAL A 274 -8.80 9.11 -5.87
CA VAL A 274 -9.23 8.34 -4.69
C VAL A 274 -10.68 8.64 -4.26
N TRP A 275 -11.31 9.72 -4.75
CA TRP A 275 -12.63 10.19 -4.30
C TRP A 275 -13.80 10.00 -5.27
N LEU A 276 -13.59 9.51 -6.50
CA LEU A 276 -14.66 9.45 -7.50
C LEU A 276 -15.53 8.17 -7.49
N TRP A 277 -15.27 7.24 -6.58
CA TRP A 277 -16.10 6.04 -6.42
C TRP A 277 -17.15 6.20 -5.30
N VAL A 278 -18.15 7.05 -5.53
CA VAL A 278 -19.44 6.92 -4.85
C VAL A 278 -20.33 6.09 -5.76
N PRO A 279 -20.49 4.77 -5.55
CA PRO A 279 -21.64 4.10 -6.14
C PRO A 279 -22.85 4.77 -5.49
N ARG A 280 -23.64 5.50 -6.27
CA ARG A 280 -25.02 5.77 -5.85
C ARG A 280 -25.65 4.39 -5.69
N ALA A 281 -25.86 3.98 -4.45
CA ALA A 281 -26.83 2.96 -4.14
C ALA A 281 -28.16 3.46 -4.68
N THR A 282 -28.63 2.87 -5.78
CA THR A 282 -30.05 2.85 -6.13
C THR A 282 -30.68 1.68 -5.43
#